data_AF-A0A819TNU7-F1
#
_entry.id   AF-A0A819TNU7-F1
#
_cell.length_a   1.000
_cell.length_b   1.000
_cell.length_c   1.000
_cell.angle_alpha   90.00
_cell.angle_beta   90.00
_cell.angle_gamma   90.00
#
_symmetry.space_group_name_H-M   'P 1'
#
loop_
_entity.id
_entity.type
_entity.pdbx_description
1 polymer ?
#
loop_
_entity_poly.entity_id
_entity_poly.type
_entity_poly.pdbx_seq_one_letter_code
_entity_poly.pdbx_strand_id
1 'polypeptide(L)'
;MLIKYKNFILLFYILMAVSTMAISPDIEINGLIEGFYWSNSNSVQGQANFYSKQQRDNVISMMGEGLNYYIFCPQDSENDAFTMALWNAQQVKDWSDTISKASNVSIVFGIRPRWIEDVQTSLHTIQLKLEQLALAGFRYYILCWDDSPGAGTNVQMT
;
A
#
# COMPACT_ATOMS: atom_id res chain seq x y z
N MET A 1 -15.32 -48.32 35.83
CA MET A 1 -15.74 -46.97 35.37
C MET A 1 -14.53 -46.11 34.96
N LEU A 2 -13.57 -46.65 34.20
CA LEU A 2 -12.30 -45.97 33.85
C LEU A 2 -11.94 -46.08 32.35
N ILE A 3 -12.73 -46.82 31.56
CA ILE A 3 -12.45 -47.10 30.15
C ILE A 3 -13.09 -46.04 29.22
N LYS A 4 -14.16 -45.36 29.67
CA LYS A 4 -14.88 -44.36 28.84
C LYS A 4 -14.11 -43.04 28.62
N TYR A 5 -13.08 -42.74 29.40
CA TYR A 5 -12.31 -41.50 29.26
C TYR A 5 -11.07 -41.62 28.37
N LYS A 6 -10.57 -42.84 28.10
CA LYS A 6 -9.38 -43.04 27.25
C LYS A 6 -9.62 -42.65 25.79
N ASN A 7 -10.82 -42.93 25.26
CA ASN A 7 -11.16 -42.61 23.87
C ASN A 7 -11.41 -41.10 23.67
N PHE A 8 -11.84 -40.38 24.71
CA PHE A 8 -12.08 -38.94 24.64
C PHE A 8 -10.77 -38.15 24.64
N ILE A 9 -9.79 -38.61 25.41
CA ILE A 9 -8.45 -38.00 25.47
C ILE A 9 -7.70 -38.22 24.14
N LEU A 10 -7.78 -39.41 23.55
CA LEU A 10 -7.13 -39.69 22.27
C LEU A 10 -7.71 -38.85 21.12
N LEU A 11 -9.03 -38.63 21.12
CA LEU A 11 -9.70 -37.76 20.12
C LEU A 11 -9.26 -36.29 20.29
N PHE A 12 -9.08 -35.83 21.52
CA PHE A 12 -8.59 -34.47 21.82
C PHE A 12 -7.15 -34.24 21.33
N TYR A 13 -6.27 -35.25 21.46
CA TYR A 13 -4.91 -35.18 20.92
C TYR A 13 -4.85 -35.27 19.39
N ILE A 14 -5.74 -36.04 18.75
CA ILE A 14 -5.81 -36.09 17.29
C ILE A 14 -6.33 -34.75 16.74
N LEU A 15 -7.30 -34.09 17.39
CA LEU A 15 -7.75 -32.75 17.01
C LEU A 15 -6.67 -31.66 17.21
N MET A 16 -5.83 -31.78 18.25
CA MET A 16 -4.70 -30.87 18.48
C MET A 16 -3.51 -31.13 17.54
N ALA A 17 -3.43 -32.30 16.89
CA ALA A 17 -2.38 -32.62 15.94
C ALA A 17 -2.66 -32.11 14.51
N VAL A 18 -3.87 -31.64 14.21
CA VAL A 18 -4.21 -31.04 12.89
C VAL A 18 -4.06 -29.50 12.89
N SER A 19 -3.73 -28.88 14.02
CA SER A 19 -3.44 -27.43 14.09
C SER A 19 -1.99 -27.09 13.75
N THR A 20 -1.43 -27.73 12.73
CA THR A 20 -0.25 -27.22 12.02
C THR A 20 -0.57 -27.12 10.54
N MET A 21 -1.66 -26.40 10.21
CA MET A 21 -1.66 -25.73 8.91
C MET A 21 -0.46 -24.79 8.94
N ALA A 22 0.49 -25.13 8.08
CA ALA A 22 1.75 -24.46 7.89
C ALA A 22 1.59 -22.95 8.06
N ILE A 23 2.48 -22.35 8.85
CA ILE A 23 2.81 -20.94 8.69
C ILE A 23 3.08 -20.80 7.20
N SER A 24 2.18 -20.08 6.50
CA SER A 24 2.40 -19.77 5.09
C SER A 24 3.83 -19.26 4.97
N PRO A 25 4.63 -19.76 4.01
CA PRO A 25 5.96 -19.21 3.80
C PRO A 25 5.82 -17.70 3.76
N ASP A 26 6.76 -16.99 4.41
CA ASP A 26 6.89 -15.54 4.35
C ASP A 26 6.52 -15.11 2.93
N ILE A 27 5.41 -14.39 2.77
CA ILE A 27 4.97 -13.97 1.45
C ILE A 27 6.07 -13.06 0.94
N GLU A 28 6.87 -13.57 0.01
CA GLU A 28 7.94 -12.80 -0.60
C GLU A 28 7.30 -11.60 -1.29
N ILE A 29 7.66 -10.40 -0.84
CA ILE A 29 7.21 -9.16 -1.46
C ILE A 29 8.06 -8.97 -2.71
N ASN A 30 7.52 -9.36 -3.86
CA ASN A 30 8.16 -9.18 -5.16
C ASN A 30 7.26 -8.31 -6.05
N GLY A 31 7.74 -7.14 -6.45
CA GLY A 31 6.81 -6.13 -6.94
C GLY A 31 7.44 -4.99 -7.70
N LEU A 32 6.56 -4.07 -8.07
CA LEU A 32 6.93 -2.81 -8.72
C LEU A 32 6.60 -1.65 -7.80
N ILE A 33 7.47 -0.65 -7.81
CA ILE A 33 7.23 0.63 -7.13
C ILE A 33 7.09 1.71 -8.20
N GLU A 34 5.92 2.32 -8.26
CA GLU A 34 5.70 3.55 -9.03
C GLU A 34 6.16 4.74 -8.18
N GLY A 35 7.47 5.02 -8.18
CA GLY A 35 8.09 6.04 -7.33
C GLY A 35 9.04 7.01 -8.04
N PHE A 36 8.91 7.15 -9.35
CA PHE A 36 9.79 7.99 -10.17
C PHE A 36 9.47 9.49 -10.08
N TYR A 37 10.49 10.32 -10.32
CA TYR A 37 10.35 11.76 -10.52
C TYR A 37 10.12 12.05 -12.01
N TRP A 38 8.88 12.27 -12.43
CA TRP A 38 8.63 12.83 -13.75
C TRP A 38 8.35 14.32 -13.62
N SER A 39 9.40 15.12 -13.77
CA SER A 39 9.19 16.52 -14.14
C SER A 39 8.47 16.58 -15.49
N ASN A 40 7.73 17.66 -15.77
CA ASN A 40 7.12 17.86 -17.10
C ASN A 40 8.16 17.75 -18.24
N SER A 41 9.41 18.16 -17.98
CA SER A 41 10.53 18.04 -18.94
C SER A 41 10.96 16.60 -19.23
N ASN A 42 10.64 15.66 -18.34
CA ASN A 42 10.95 14.24 -18.47
C ASN A 42 9.68 13.41 -18.73
N SER A 43 8.60 14.06 -19.20
CA SER A 43 7.35 13.37 -19.51
C SER A 43 7.56 12.31 -20.59
N VAL A 44 7.07 11.10 -20.33
CA VAL A 44 7.04 10.03 -21.33
C VAL A 44 5.69 10.09 -22.00
N GLN A 45 5.68 10.31 -23.33
CA GLN A 45 4.45 10.49 -24.12
C GLN A 45 3.53 11.62 -23.60
N GLY A 46 4.12 12.70 -23.08
CA GLY A 46 3.36 13.86 -22.58
C GLY A 46 2.65 13.64 -21.25
N GLN A 47 2.91 12.51 -20.57
CA GLN A 47 2.46 12.28 -19.20
C GLN A 47 3.59 12.54 -18.22
N ALA A 48 3.33 13.41 -17.24
CA ALA A 48 4.18 13.66 -16.09
C ALA A 48 3.50 13.07 -14.83
N ASN A 49 4.25 13.03 -13.72
CA ASN A 49 3.81 12.54 -12.41
C ASN A 49 3.69 11.01 -12.30
N PHE A 50 2.61 10.41 -12.80
CA PHE A 50 2.27 9.00 -12.57
C PHE A 50 1.44 8.42 -13.72
N TYR A 51 1.39 7.09 -13.82
CA TYR A 51 0.55 6.36 -14.76
C TYR A 51 -0.92 6.77 -14.62
N SER A 52 -1.55 7.02 -15.77
CA SER A 52 -3.00 7.08 -15.86
C SER A 52 -3.63 5.76 -15.38
N LYS A 53 -4.91 5.82 -14.99
CA LYS A 53 -5.67 4.63 -14.55
C LYS A 53 -5.56 3.46 -15.54
N GLN A 54 -5.71 3.72 -16.83
CA GLN A 54 -5.64 2.67 -17.86
C GLN A 54 -4.26 2.02 -17.93
N GLN A 55 -3.19 2.82 -17.87
CA GLN A 55 -1.82 2.29 -17.85
C GLN A 55 -1.58 1.46 -16.58
N ARG A 56 -2.05 1.94 -15.43
CA ARG A 56 -1.93 1.22 -14.16
C ARG A 56 -2.66 -0.13 -14.17
N ASP A 57 -3.90 -0.15 -14.63
CA ASP A 57 -4.68 -1.39 -14.78
C ASP A 57 -3.93 -2.40 -15.69
N ASN A 58 -3.34 -1.94 -16.79
CA ASN A 58 -2.56 -2.78 -17.70
C ASN A 58 -1.28 -3.32 -17.03
N VAL A 59 -0.52 -2.48 -16.32
CA VAL A 59 0.69 -2.89 -15.60
C VAL A 59 0.36 -3.95 -14.56
N ILE A 60 -0.65 -3.70 -13.73
CA ILE A 60 -1.10 -4.64 -12.68
C ILE A 60 -1.57 -5.96 -13.30
N SER A 61 -2.25 -5.93 -14.44
CA SER A 61 -2.65 -7.15 -15.16
C SER A 61 -1.45 -7.98 -15.63
N MET A 62 -0.36 -7.35 -16.07
CA MET A 62 0.86 -8.05 -16.51
C MET A 62 1.69 -8.58 -15.33
N MET A 63 1.61 -7.94 -14.17
CA MET A 63 2.34 -8.34 -12.96
C MET A 63 1.91 -9.72 -12.44
N GLY A 64 0.67 -10.15 -12.68
CA GLY A 64 0.13 -11.42 -12.21
C GLY A 64 0.91 -12.68 -12.60
N GLU A 65 1.95 -12.55 -13.44
CA GLU A 65 2.90 -13.58 -13.85
C GLU A 65 4.17 -13.65 -12.97
N GLY A 66 4.04 -13.41 -11.66
CA GLY A 66 5.13 -13.59 -10.68
C GLY A 66 5.52 -12.37 -9.84
N LEU A 67 4.86 -11.23 -10.05
CA LEU A 67 4.94 -10.05 -9.20
C LEU A 67 3.62 -9.90 -8.42
N ASN A 68 3.70 -9.76 -7.10
CA ASN A 68 2.56 -9.81 -6.19
C ASN A 68 2.32 -8.52 -5.39
N TYR A 69 3.16 -7.50 -5.55
CA TYR A 69 2.95 -6.18 -4.94
C TYR A 69 3.12 -5.03 -5.93
N TYR A 70 2.14 -4.12 -5.96
CA TYR A 70 2.22 -2.84 -6.64
C TYR A 70 2.22 -1.70 -5.62
N ILE A 71 3.33 -1.00 -5.50
CA ILE A 71 3.47 0.13 -4.58
C ILE A 71 3.29 1.43 -5.36
N PHE A 72 2.14 2.05 -5.20
CA PHE A 72 1.87 3.37 -5.75
C PHE A 72 2.45 4.43 -4.82
N CYS A 73 3.59 5.01 -5.15
CA CYS A 73 4.25 6.02 -4.31
C CYS A 73 4.90 7.11 -5.16
N PRO A 74 4.11 7.78 -6.04
CA PRO A 74 4.67 8.76 -6.94
C PRO A 74 5.33 9.88 -6.14
N GLN A 75 6.33 10.51 -6.75
CA GLN A 75 6.89 11.71 -6.18
C GLN A 75 5.88 12.82 -6.34
N ASP A 76 5.38 13.32 -5.21
CA ASP A 76 4.59 14.55 -5.21
C ASP A 76 5.43 15.66 -5.84
N SER A 77 4.79 16.68 -6.41
CA SER A 77 5.48 17.94 -6.72
C SER A 77 5.11 18.98 -5.66
N GLU A 78 5.89 20.05 -5.52
CA GLU A 78 5.53 21.14 -4.61
C GLU A 78 4.14 21.75 -4.95
N ASN A 79 3.74 21.67 -6.22
CA ASN A 79 2.48 22.20 -6.72
C ASN A 79 1.36 21.16 -6.78
N ASP A 80 1.65 19.88 -6.51
CA ASP A 80 0.72 18.75 -6.63
C ASP A 80 1.09 17.67 -5.60
N ALA A 81 0.68 17.89 -4.35
CA ALA A 81 0.88 16.98 -3.23
C ALA A 81 -0.14 15.83 -3.25
N PHE A 82 -0.19 15.08 -4.35
CA PHE A 82 -1.18 14.04 -4.61
C PHE A 82 -1.32 13.00 -3.49
N THR A 83 -0.21 12.59 -2.87
CA THR A 83 -0.22 11.52 -1.86
C THR A 83 -0.85 11.96 -0.53
N MET A 84 -0.88 13.27 -0.26
CA MET A 84 -1.49 13.88 0.93
C MET A 84 -2.84 14.55 0.66
N ALA A 85 -3.09 14.99 -0.58
CA ALA A 85 -4.34 15.61 -0.97
C ALA A 85 -5.51 14.62 -0.89
N LEU A 86 -6.66 15.09 -0.41
CA LEU A 86 -7.90 14.31 -0.42
C LEU A 86 -8.44 14.22 -1.85
N TRP A 87 -8.78 13.00 -2.25
CA TRP A 87 -9.36 12.68 -3.54
C TRP A 87 -10.82 13.12 -3.65
N ASN A 88 -11.23 13.41 -4.88
CA ASN A 88 -12.64 13.53 -5.21
C ASN A 88 -13.27 12.13 -5.39
N ALA A 89 -14.61 12.09 -5.53
CA ALA A 89 -15.36 10.83 -5.66
C ALA A 89 -14.94 9.99 -6.87
N GLN A 90 -14.56 10.63 -7.99
CA GLN A 90 -14.13 9.91 -9.19
C GLN A 90 -12.80 9.20 -8.96
N GLN A 91 -11.83 9.86 -8.34
CA GLN A 91 -10.54 9.27 -7.98
C GLN A 91 -10.69 8.09 -7.02
N VAL A 92 -11.57 8.19 -6.00
CA VAL A 92 -11.88 7.06 -5.10
C VAL A 92 -12.44 5.88 -5.91
N LYS A 93 -13.43 6.12 -6.78
CA LYS A 93 -14.05 5.10 -7.62
C LYS A 93 -13.04 4.44 -8.57
N ASP A 94 -12.16 5.24 -9.18
CA ASP A 94 -11.14 4.74 -10.11
C ASP A 94 -10.15 3.81 -9.41
N TRP A 95 -9.73 4.16 -8.21
CA TRP A 95 -8.87 3.29 -7.40
C TRP A 95 -9.57 2.02 -6.93
N SER A 96 -10.83 2.11 -6.51
CA SER A 96 -11.62 0.91 -6.18
C SER A 96 -11.72 -0.07 -7.34
N ASP A 97 -11.94 0.44 -8.55
CA ASP A 97 -11.98 -0.38 -9.77
C ASP A 97 -10.62 -1.05 -10.02
N THR A 98 -9.51 -0.30 -9.94
CA THR A 98 -8.15 -0.86 -10.07
C THR A 98 -7.89 -1.96 -9.04
N ILE A 99 -8.21 -1.72 -7.76
CA ILE A 99 -8.02 -2.70 -6.68
C ILE A 99 -8.86 -3.96 -6.91
N SER A 100 -10.12 -3.82 -7.36
CA SER A 100 -10.99 -4.96 -7.62
C SER A 100 -10.48 -5.89 -8.73
N LYS A 101 -9.68 -5.36 -9.67
CA LYS A 101 -9.08 -6.12 -10.77
C LYS A 101 -7.75 -6.77 -10.39
N ALA A 102 -7.11 -6.32 -9.31
CA ALA A 102 -5.80 -6.76 -8.87
C ALA A 102 -5.87 -8.09 -8.07
N SER A 103 -6.44 -9.14 -8.68
CA SER A 103 -6.78 -10.39 -7.98
C SER A 103 -5.59 -11.10 -7.32
N ASN A 104 -4.40 -11.00 -7.92
CA ASN A 104 -3.17 -11.62 -7.42
C ASN A 104 -2.07 -10.61 -7.04
N VAL A 105 -2.40 -9.31 -7.05
CA VAL A 105 -1.44 -8.23 -6.79
C VAL A 105 -1.96 -7.37 -5.65
N SER A 106 -1.22 -7.36 -4.54
CA SER A 106 -1.50 -6.47 -3.43
C SER A 106 -1.12 -5.04 -3.80
N ILE A 107 -2.09 -4.13 -3.72
CA ILE A 107 -1.84 -2.71 -3.95
C ILE A 107 -1.51 -2.01 -2.62
N VAL A 108 -0.39 -1.32 -2.59
CA VAL A 108 0.10 -0.53 -1.45
C VAL A 108 0.08 0.94 -1.82
N PHE A 109 -0.51 1.79 -0.98
CA PHE A 109 -0.47 3.24 -1.17
C PHE A 109 0.68 3.88 -0.39
N GLY A 110 1.54 4.62 -1.06
CA GLY A 110 2.58 5.43 -0.46
C GLY A 110 2.06 6.82 -0.09
N ILE A 111 2.22 7.19 1.17
CA ILE A 111 1.91 8.50 1.70
C ILE A 111 3.24 9.23 1.92
N ARG A 112 3.40 10.43 1.37
CA ARG A 112 4.59 11.28 1.53
C ARG A 112 4.21 12.55 2.29
N PRO A 113 4.34 12.58 3.63
CA PRO A 113 4.04 13.77 4.41
C PRO A 113 5.02 14.94 4.15
N ARG A 114 6.17 14.67 3.51
CA ARG A 114 7.24 15.66 3.25
C ARG A 114 7.71 16.34 4.54
N TRP A 115 7.81 17.66 4.54
CA TRP A 115 8.17 18.47 5.69
C TRP A 115 6.95 18.68 6.60
N ILE A 116 7.05 18.28 7.86
CA ILE A 116 6.00 18.50 8.86
C ILE A 116 6.24 19.85 9.53
N GLU A 117 5.44 20.87 9.19
CA GLU A 117 5.45 22.16 9.90
C GLU A 117 4.66 22.09 11.21
N ASP A 118 3.50 21.42 11.18
CA ASP A 118 2.67 21.17 12.35
C ASP A 118 2.29 19.69 12.44
N VAL A 119 2.68 19.05 13.54
CA VAL A 119 2.47 17.62 13.77
C VAL A 119 0.98 17.29 13.84
N GLN A 120 0.17 18.11 14.54
CA GLN A 120 -1.25 17.81 14.72
C GLN A 120 -2.02 17.89 13.41
N THR A 121 -1.80 18.95 12.63
CA THR A 121 -2.39 19.10 11.29
C THR A 121 -1.96 17.96 10.37
N SER A 122 -0.66 17.63 10.35
CA SER A 122 -0.13 16.57 9.48
C SER A 122 -0.72 15.20 9.83
N LEU A 123 -0.80 14.86 11.12
CA LEU A 123 -1.42 13.62 11.58
C LEU A 123 -2.91 13.58 11.22
N HIS A 124 -3.63 14.70 11.37
CA HIS A 124 -5.03 14.77 10.99
C HIS A 124 -5.23 14.58 9.47
N THR A 125 -4.39 15.19 8.63
CA THR A 125 -4.42 14.98 7.17
C THR A 125 -4.12 13.54 6.80
N ILE A 126 -3.11 12.91 7.41
CA ILE A 126 -2.81 11.49 7.22
C ILE A 126 -4.02 10.63 7.60
N GLN A 127 -4.66 10.93 8.74
CA GLN A 127 -5.85 10.19 9.17
C GLN A 127 -6.98 10.27 8.13
N LEU A 128 -7.33 11.48 7.67
CA LEU A 128 -8.37 11.67 6.65
C LEU A 128 -8.01 10.94 5.34
N LYS A 129 -6.72 10.96 4.96
CA LYS A 129 -6.25 10.22 3.80
C LYS A 129 -6.41 8.72 3.98
N LEU A 130 -6.02 8.16 5.13
CA LEU A 130 -6.17 6.73 5.43
C LEU A 130 -7.64 6.29 5.43
N GLU A 131 -8.55 7.11 5.98
CA GLU A 131 -10.00 6.86 5.91
C GLU A 131 -10.48 6.79 4.45
N GLN A 132 -10.01 7.71 3.60
CA GLN A 132 -10.34 7.71 2.18
C GLN A 132 -9.74 6.52 1.42
N LEU A 133 -8.51 6.12 1.74
CA LEU A 133 -7.87 4.93 1.15
C LEU A 133 -8.64 3.65 1.51
N ALA A 134 -9.14 3.55 2.75
CA ALA A 134 -10.00 2.45 3.17
C ALA A 134 -11.31 2.42 2.38
N LEU A 135 -11.94 3.57 2.12
CA LEU A 135 -13.13 3.66 1.25
C LEU A 135 -12.83 3.21 -0.19
N ALA A 136 -11.64 3.51 -0.71
CA ALA A 136 -11.21 3.03 -2.01
C ALA A 136 -10.91 1.52 -2.03
N GLY A 137 -10.74 0.88 -0.87
CA GLY A 137 -10.47 -0.56 -0.73
C GLY A 137 -9.01 -0.92 -0.51
N PHE A 138 -8.13 0.05 -0.27
CA PHE A 138 -6.73 -0.23 0.06
C PHE A 138 -6.65 -0.95 1.41
N ARG A 139 -5.76 -1.94 1.48
CA ARG A 139 -5.45 -2.70 2.72
C ARG A 139 -4.07 -2.39 3.29
N TYR A 140 -3.18 -1.89 2.44
CA TYR A 140 -1.78 -1.65 2.76
C TYR A 140 -1.39 -0.23 2.40
N TYR A 141 -0.56 0.37 3.24
CA TYR A 141 0.03 1.66 3.02
C TYR A 141 1.44 1.70 3.58
N ILE A 142 2.24 2.64 3.08
CA ILE A 142 3.58 2.95 3.59
C ILE A 142 3.71 4.46 3.78
N LEU A 143 4.49 4.87 4.77
CA LEU A 143 4.90 6.26 4.95
C LEU A 143 6.32 6.41 4.41
N CYS A 144 6.50 7.37 3.52
CA CYS A 144 7.76 7.60 2.83
C CYS A 144 8.38 8.93 3.27
N TRP A 145 9.65 8.86 3.64
CA TRP A 145 10.47 9.99 4.13
C TRP A 145 11.74 10.18 3.30
N ASP A 146 11.86 9.48 2.17
CA ASP A 146 12.92 9.74 1.19
C ASP A 146 12.80 11.18 0.66
N ASP A 147 13.93 11.85 0.54
CA ASP A 147 14.05 13.22 0.03
C ASP A 147 13.20 14.28 0.76
N SER A 148 12.78 13.98 2.00
CA SER A 148 12.22 14.98 2.92
C SER A 148 13.34 15.87 3.48
N PRO A 149 13.23 17.20 3.41
CA PRO A 149 14.15 18.08 4.13
C PRO A 149 14.18 17.68 5.63
N GLY A 150 15.35 17.71 6.28
CA GLY A 150 15.52 17.25 7.67
C GLY A 150 15.77 15.74 7.83
N ALA A 151 15.47 14.90 6.84
CA ALA A 151 15.92 13.51 6.81
C ALA A 151 17.40 13.48 6.35
N GLY A 152 18.34 13.54 7.30
CA GLY A 152 19.78 13.41 7.03
C GLY A 152 20.59 14.71 7.01
N THR A 153 19.96 15.86 7.24
CA THR A 153 20.68 17.12 7.52
C THR A 153 20.45 17.50 8.97
N ASN A 154 21.51 17.75 9.75
CA ASN A 154 21.48 18.26 11.15
C ASN A 154 20.74 19.59 11.32
N VAL A 155 20.19 20.10 10.23
CA VAL A 155 19.29 21.23 10.14
C VAL A 155 17.88 20.70 10.41
N GLN A 156 17.68 20.19 11.63
CA GLN A 156 16.35 20.14 12.23
C GLN A 156 16.08 21.60 12.62
N MET A 157 15.51 22.39 11.71
CA MET A 157 15.22 23.79 12.03
C MET A 157 14.01 23.84 12.95
N THR A 158 14.26 24.36 14.14
CA THR A 158 13.32 24.93 15.12
C THR A 158 12.11 25.60 14.51
#